data_AF-F8P2X8-F1
#
_entry.id   AF-F8P2X8-F1
#
_cell.length_a   1.000
_cell.length_b   1.000
_cell.length_c   1.000
_cell.angle_alpha   90.00
_cell.angle_beta   90.00
_cell.angle_gamma   90.00
#
_symmetry.space_group_name_H-M   'P 1'
#
loop_
_entity.id
_entity.type
_entity.pdbx_description
1 polymer ?
#
loop_
_entity_poly.entity_id
_entity_poly.type
_entity_poly.pdbx_seq_one_letter_code
_entity_poly.pdbx_strand_id
1 'polypeptide(L)' 'MHALAPAFPVTNVTVAPKLYPRSEEYFMKQAEAWFGVRWEDISPVGPKREEGWKNTKVALVVIDVCKEWW' A
#
# COMPACT_ATOMS: atom_id res chain seq x y z
N MET A 1 -15.21 5.54 -5.56
CA MET A 1 -14.25 4.55 -4.99
C MET A 1 -13.15 5.28 -4.22
N HIS A 2 -13.49 6.05 -3.16
CA HIS A 2 -12.61 7.16 -2.70
C HIS A 2 -12.04 7.07 -1.28
N ALA A 3 -12.22 5.97 -0.53
CA ALA A 3 -11.71 5.92 0.86
C ALA A 3 -10.46 5.02 1.06
N LEU A 4 -10.26 4.00 0.22
CA LEU A 4 -9.22 2.97 0.46
C LEU A 4 -7.98 3.08 -0.44
N ALA A 5 -8.04 3.87 -1.53
CA ALA A 5 -6.92 4.02 -2.47
C ALA A 5 -5.60 4.56 -1.86
N PRO A 6 -5.58 5.47 -0.86
CA PRO A 6 -4.33 5.93 -0.27
C PRO A 6 -3.72 4.95 0.72
N ALA A 7 -4.42 3.88 1.11
CA ALA A 7 -4.12 3.16 2.34
C ALA A 7 -2.94 2.18 2.23
N PHE A 8 -2.47 1.85 1.02
CA PHE A 8 -1.61 0.68 0.82
C PHE A 8 -0.36 0.81 -0.09
N PRO A 9 0.22 2.00 -0.37
CA PRO A 9 1.53 2.08 -1.03
C PRO A 9 2.63 1.36 -0.22
N VAL A 10 2.61 1.53 1.11
CA VAL A 10 3.61 0.92 1.99
C VAL A 10 3.46 -0.60 2.09
N THR A 11 2.23 -1.11 2.14
CA THR A 11 2.00 -2.56 2.19
C THR A 11 2.44 -3.21 0.89
N ASN A 12 2.20 -2.59 -0.26
CA ASN A 12 2.62 -3.14 -1.56
C ASN A 12 4.12 -3.35 -1.65
N VAL A 13 4.94 -2.35 -1.27
CA VAL A 13 6.40 -2.49 -1.28
C VAL A 13 6.91 -3.51 -0.26
N THR A 14 6.18 -3.76 0.84
CA THR A 14 6.56 -4.79 1.82
C THR A 14 6.12 -6.20 1.47
N VAL A 15 5.10 -6.36 0.62
CA VAL A 15 4.56 -7.67 0.21
C VAL A 15 5.28 -8.20 -1.01
N ALA A 16 5.67 -7.36 -1.96
CA ALA A 16 6.35 -7.77 -3.19
C ALA A 16 7.51 -8.78 -2.99
N PRO A 17 8.48 -8.56 -2.08
CA PRO A 17 9.61 -9.49 -1.91
C PRO A 17 9.21 -10.82 -1.24
N LYS A 18 7.95 -10.95 -0.79
CA LYS A 18 7.41 -12.20 -0.22
C LYS A 18 6.67 -13.03 -1.28
N LEU A 19 6.50 -12.52 -2.49
CA LEU A 19 5.87 -13.21 -3.59
C LEU A 19 6.87 -14.13 -4.29
N TYR A 20 6.36 -15.14 -4.99
CA TYR A 20 7.20 -15.91 -5.91
C TYR A 20 7.74 -15.00 -7.02
N PRO A 21 8.96 -15.26 -7.56
CA PRO A 21 9.61 -14.33 -8.50
C PRO A 21 8.76 -13.90 -9.70
N ARG A 22 7.97 -14.83 -10.28
CA ARG A 22 7.05 -14.51 -11.38
C ARG A 22 5.91 -13.59 -10.95
N SER A 23 5.40 -13.79 -9.74
CA SER A 23 4.31 -12.98 -9.18
C SER A 23 4.81 -11.63 -8.70
N GLU A 24 6.04 -11.56 -8.18
CA GLU A 24 6.71 -10.31 -7.80
C GLU A 24 6.82 -9.36 -8.99
N GLU A 25 7.39 -9.81 -10.11
CA GLU A 25 7.54 -8.97 -11.30
C GLU A 25 6.19 -8.45 -11.83
N TYR A 26 5.20 -9.35 -11.91
CA TYR A 26 3.84 -8.96 -12.34
C TYR A 26 3.22 -7.94 -11.37
N PHE A 27 3.35 -8.17 -10.07
CA PHE A 27 2.80 -7.30 -9.03
C PHE A 27 3.44 -5.92 -9.03
N MET A 28 4.77 -5.84 -9.23
CA MET A 28 5.47 -4.56 -9.35
C MET A 28 4.97 -3.75 -10.54
N LYS A 29 4.86 -4.37 -11.73
CA LYS A 29 4.33 -3.69 -12.94
C LYS A 29 2.89 -3.22 -12.75
N GLN A 30 2.06 -4.05 -12.10
CA GLN A 30 0.69 -3.66 -11.81
C GLN A 30 0.62 -2.48 -10.84
N ALA A 31 1.46 -2.46 -9.81
CA ALA A 31 1.53 -1.36 -8.86
C ALA A 31 1.99 -0.06 -9.53
N GLU A 32 2.98 -0.11 -10.41
CA GLU A 32 3.41 1.06 -11.19
C GLU A 32 2.25 1.62 -12.04
N ALA A 33 1.49 0.76 -12.71
CA ALA A 33 0.31 1.17 -13.47
C ALA A 33 -0.80 1.76 -12.58
N TRP A 34 -0.98 1.24 -11.37
CA TRP A 34 -2.01 1.72 -10.43
C TRP A 34 -1.67 3.05 -9.79
N PHE A 35 -0.40 3.28 -9.42
CA PHE A 35 0.03 4.53 -8.78
C PHE A 35 0.55 5.57 -9.77
N GLY A 36 0.80 5.19 -11.02
CA GLY A 36 1.32 6.10 -12.06
C GLY A 36 2.74 6.60 -11.78
N VAL A 37 3.48 5.92 -10.91
CA VAL A 37 4.86 6.24 -10.53
C VAL A 37 5.71 4.99 -10.63
N ARG A 38 7.04 5.15 -10.72
CA ARG A 38 7.96 4.03 -10.69
C ARG A 38 7.91 3.31 -9.35
N TRP A 39 8.25 2.02 -9.35
CA TRP A 39 8.24 1.16 -8.17
C TRP A 39 9.03 1.75 -7.00
N GLU A 40 10.20 2.32 -7.28
CA GLU A 40 11.08 2.88 -6.25
C GLU A 40 10.46 4.11 -5.55
N ASP A 41 9.55 4.82 -6.22
CA ASP A 41 8.94 6.06 -5.76
C ASP A 41 7.62 5.84 -4.99
N ILE A 42 7.03 4.64 -5.09
CA ILE A 42 5.76 4.26 -4.43
C ILE A 42 5.87 4.46 -2.92
N SER A 43 6.95 3.95 -2.31
CA SER A 43 7.20 4.11 -0.86
C SER A 43 8.69 3.97 -0.56
N PRO A 44 9.50 4.99 -0.89
CA PRO A 44 10.94 4.99 -0.62
C PRO A 44 11.21 4.91 0.88
N VAL A 45 12.32 4.29 1.27
CA VAL A 45 12.74 4.19 2.68
C VAL A 45 12.91 5.60 3.25
N GLY A 46 12.43 5.83 4.48
CA GLY A 46 12.56 7.10 5.18
C GLY A 46 11.22 7.72 5.59
N PRO A 47 11.15 9.05 5.80
CA PRO A 47 9.99 9.72 6.38
C PRO A 47 8.67 9.45 5.64
N LYS A 48 8.72 9.39 4.30
CA LYS A 48 7.54 9.12 3.46
C LYS A 48 6.95 7.72 3.72
N ARG A 49 7.80 6.71 3.99
CA ARG A 49 7.36 5.36 4.35
C ARG A 49 6.76 5.32 5.75
N GLU A 50 7.34 6.04 6.70
CA GLU A 50 6.79 6.14 8.07
C GLU A 50 5.42 6.80 8.09
N GLU A 51 5.24 7.86 7.30
CA GLU A 51 3.95 8.51 7.10
C GLU A 51 2.94 7.55 6.46
N GLY A 52 3.34 6.81 5.43
CA GLY A 52 2.52 5.76 4.84
C GLY A 52 2.05 4.71 5.86
N TRP A 53 2.92 4.29 6.78
CA TRP A 53 2.55 3.39 7.87
C TRP A 53 1.57 4.00 8.87
N LYS A 54 1.73 5.28 9.23
CA LYS A 54 0.77 6.00 10.08
C LYS A 54 -0.60 6.05 9.42
N ASN A 55 -0.64 6.41 8.14
CA ASN A 55 -1.89 6.48 7.36
C ASN A 55 -2.58 5.12 7.26
N THR A 56 -1.81 4.04 7.06
CA THR A 56 -2.33 2.66 7.02
C THR A 56 -3.00 2.29 8.35
N LYS A 57 -2.36 2.60 9.49
CA LYS A 57 -2.93 2.32 10.82
C LYS A 57 -4.22 3.10 11.06
N VAL A 58 -4.25 4.38 10.70
CA VAL A 58 -5.47 5.21 10.80
C VAL A 58 -6.60 4.62 9.95
N ALA A 59 -6.32 4.22 8.71
CA ALA A 59 -7.31 3.60 7.84
C ALA A 59 -7.88 2.30 8.43
N LEU A 60 -7.02 1.46 9.03
CA LEU A 60 -7.46 0.22 9.68
C LEU A 60 -8.32 0.49 10.93
N VAL A 61 -8.01 1.52 11.72
CA VAL A 61 -8.86 1.94 12.86
C VAL A 61 -10.24 2.39 12.39
N VAL A 62 -10.32 3.17 11.30
CA VAL A 62 -11.61 3.57 10.73
C VAL A 62 -12.43 2.36 10.29
N ILE A 63 -11.81 1.37 9.66
CA ILE A 63 -12.48 0.12 9.25
C ILE A 63 -13.02 -0.64 10.47
N ASP A 64 -12.22 -0.73 11.55
CA ASP A 64 -12.60 -1.41 12.78
C ASP A 64 -13.80 -0.73 13.46
N VAL A 65 -13.78 0.60 13.55
CA VAL A 65 -14.92 1.39 14.07
C VAL A 65 -16.16 1.22 13.20
N CYS A 66 -16.04 1.23 11.87
CA CYS A 66 -17.18 1.03 10.97
C CYS A 66 -17.79 -0.38 11.07
N LYS A 67 -17.04 -1.38 11.53
CA LYS A 67 -17.54 -2.75 11.71
C LYS A 67 -18.57 -2.87 12.82
N GLU A 68 -18.56 -1.97 13.82
CA GLU A 68 -19.56 -1.95 14.89
C GLU A 68 -20.94 -1.41 14.45
N TRP A 69 -21.02 -0.83 13.25
CA TRP A 69 -22.23 -0.20 12.71
C TRP A 69 -22.97 -1.06 11.66
N TRP A 70 -22.63 -2.35 11.53
CA TRP A 70 -23.27 -3.32 10.65
C TRP A 70 -23.54 -4.64 11.37
#